data_AF-A0A3D1DDJ9-F1
#
_entry.id   AF-A0A3D1DDJ9-F1
#
_cell.length_a   1.000
_cell.length_b   1.000
_cell.length_c   1.000
_cell.angle_alpha   90.00
_cell.angle_beta   90.00
_cell.angle_gamma   90.00
#
_symmetry.space_group_name_H-M   'P 1'
#
loop_
_entity.id
_entity.type
_entity.pdbx_description
1 polymer ?
#
loop_
_entity_poly.entity_id
_entity_poly.type
_entity_poly.pdbx_seq_one_letter_code
_entity_poly.pdbx_strand_id
1 'polypeptide(L)'
;MATPTTRTAIDASLMLLSIAGLLAGGIGCGGGDNLQEFDDAHIKPADPGAHDHHHHHHGEDHDAPHGGTLVALGEHQYHAEIAWDEKAKTITVYVLDGEAEKAVPIDAEEIVLAIGIGKDAETHKFTAKPQDNDADGKSSRFVTSDKALFDKFHDNESTSGQIDLPIGKKTFPVVVAHDDHDHDHDEKGDHKHDEKGEHKHDEKGEHPSPKKTDK
;
A
#
# COMPACT_ATOMS: atom_id res chain seq x y z
N MET A 1 -50.70 47.90 -22.07
CA MET A 1 -51.12 47.01 -20.97
C MET A 1 -49.86 46.42 -20.37
N ALA A 2 -49.71 46.54 -19.04
CA ALA A 2 -48.81 45.87 -18.08
C ALA A 2 -47.39 45.45 -18.55
N THR A 3 -46.33 46.22 -18.29
CA THR A 3 -45.45 46.26 -17.08
C THR A 3 -44.42 45.11 -16.94
N PRO A 4 -43.20 45.39 -16.42
CA PRO A 4 -41.98 44.56 -16.56
C PRO A 4 -41.50 43.95 -15.23
N THR A 5 -40.25 43.43 -15.20
CA THR A 5 -39.40 43.08 -14.01
C THR A 5 -39.50 41.59 -13.63
N THR A 6 -38.43 40.83 -13.36
CA THR A 6 -37.40 41.11 -12.35
C THR A 6 -36.10 40.33 -12.60
N ARG A 7 -34.96 41.04 -12.58
CA ARG A 7 -33.62 40.49 -12.39
C ARG A 7 -33.44 40.23 -10.89
N THR A 8 -33.26 38.99 -10.48
CA THR A 8 -32.84 38.65 -9.11
C THR A 8 -31.33 38.90 -9.00
N ALA A 9 -30.99 40.08 -8.46
CA ALA A 9 -29.71 40.29 -7.80
C ALA A 9 -29.73 39.46 -6.51
N ILE A 10 -28.76 38.57 -6.34
CA ILE A 10 -28.54 37.91 -5.05
C ILE A 10 -27.40 38.70 -4.40
N ASP A 11 -27.78 39.40 -3.34
CA ASP A 11 -26.93 40.27 -2.54
C ASP A 11 -25.64 39.55 -2.11
N ALA A 12 -24.51 40.13 -2.51
CA ALA A 12 -23.20 39.85 -1.94
C ALA A 12 -23.15 40.45 -0.53
N SER A 13 -23.72 39.72 0.44
CA SER A 13 -23.66 40.08 1.86
C SER A 13 -22.29 39.69 2.42
N LEU A 14 -21.36 40.62 2.26
CA LEU A 14 -20.05 40.71 2.89
C LEU A 14 -20.23 40.83 4.42
N MET A 15 -20.01 39.75 5.16
CA MET A 15 -19.81 39.81 6.62
C MET A 15 -18.32 39.57 6.95
N LEU A 16 -17.59 40.68 6.98
CA LEU A 16 -16.30 40.82 7.66
C LEU A 16 -16.54 40.72 9.18
N LEU A 17 -16.11 39.62 9.80
CA LEU A 17 -15.90 39.59 11.24
C LEU A 17 -14.40 39.41 11.52
N SER A 18 -13.75 40.55 11.71
CA SER A 18 -12.39 40.68 12.23
C SER A 18 -12.37 40.20 13.68
N ILE A 19 -11.68 39.09 13.98
CA ILE A 19 -11.25 38.78 15.34
C ILE A 19 -9.73 38.99 15.40
N ALA A 20 -9.37 40.13 15.96
CA ALA A 20 -8.01 40.50 16.27
C ALA A 20 -7.59 39.89 17.62
N GLY A 21 -6.42 39.24 17.62
CA GLY A 21 -5.43 39.30 18.70
C GLY A 21 -5.61 38.36 19.90
N LEU A 22 -4.64 37.47 20.10
CA LEU A 22 -3.75 37.55 21.26
C LEU A 22 -2.46 36.74 21.03
N LEU A 23 -1.35 37.46 20.89
CA LEU A 23 0.01 36.94 21.04
C LEU A 23 0.31 36.82 22.54
N ALA A 24 0.67 35.63 23.00
CA ALA A 24 1.39 35.44 24.26
C ALA A 24 2.44 34.34 24.07
N GLY A 25 3.70 34.72 24.19
CA GLY A 25 4.86 33.84 24.08
C GLY A 25 5.01 32.95 25.32
N GLY A 26 5.40 31.70 25.08
CA GLY A 26 6.02 30.83 26.06
C GLY A 26 7.51 30.70 25.73
N ILE A 27 8.35 31.34 26.52
CA ILE A 27 9.77 31.01 26.65
C ILE A 27 9.81 29.64 27.32
N GLY A 28 9.98 28.57 26.54
CA GLY A 28 10.29 27.24 27.04
C GLY A 28 11.79 27.15 27.34
N CYS A 29 12.13 27.16 28.62
CA CYS A 29 13.47 26.95 29.15
C CYS A 29 13.66 25.46 29.45
N GLY A 30 14.85 24.91 29.11
CA GLY A 30 15.41 23.75 29.81
C GLY A 30 15.25 22.38 29.13
N GLY A 31 15.89 22.17 27.98
CA GLY A 31 16.24 20.83 27.51
C GLY A 31 17.67 20.51 27.94
N GLY A 32 17.83 19.81 29.06
CA GLY A 32 19.13 19.31 29.51
C GLY A 32 19.68 18.28 28.52
N ASP A 33 20.82 18.63 27.96
CA ASP A 33 21.78 17.83 27.22
C ASP A 33 22.28 16.64 28.07
N ASN A 34 21.46 15.59 28.18
CA ASN A 34 21.95 14.24 28.44
C ASN A 34 22.36 13.63 27.10
N LEU A 35 23.54 14.01 26.61
CA LEU A 35 24.25 13.23 25.63
C LEU A 35 24.77 11.98 26.36
N GLN A 36 24.08 10.86 26.16
CA GLN A 36 24.57 9.56 26.57
C GLN A 36 25.70 9.19 25.60
N GLU A 37 26.95 9.29 26.04
CA GLU A 37 28.08 8.71 25.32
C GLU A 37 27.81 7.20 25.16
N PHE A 38 27.71 6.75 23.91
CA PHE A 38 27.65 5.34 23.59
C PHE A 38 29.10 4.82 23.57
N ASP A 39 29.45 4.00 24.57
CA ASP A 39 30.67 3.20 24.52
C ASP A 39 30.62 2.25 23.31
N ASP A 40 31.70 2.19 22.52
CA ASP A 40 31.86 1.30 21.35
C ASP A 40 31.63 -0.19 21.69
N ALA A 41 31.71 -0.56 22.97
CA ALA A 41 31.42 -1.89 23.47
C ALA A 41 29.93 -2.31 23.34
N HIS A 42 29.02 -1.39 23.02
CA HIS A 42 27.60 -1.68 22.77
C HIS A 42 27.22 -1.73 21.29
N ILE A 43 28.16 -1.47 20.36
CA ILE A 43 27.93 -1.61 18.93
C ILE A 43 28.16 -3.08 18.55
N LYS A 44 27.08 -3.87 18.55
CA LYS A 44 27.11 -5.20 17.94
C LYS A 44 27.30 -5.02 16.42
N PRO A 45 28.11 -5.86 15.75
CA PRO A 45 28.15 -5.89 14.29
C PRO A 45 26.73 -6.05 13.75
N ALA A 46 26.38 -5.29 12.72
CA ALA A 46 25.12 -5.50 12.01
C ALA A 46 25.05 -6.97 11.56
N ASP A 47 23.99 -7.66 11.95
CA ASP A 47 23.71 -9.02 11.51
C ASP A 47 23.47 -8.98 9.99
N PRO A 48 24.29 -9.66 9.16
CA PRO A 48 24.07 -9.75 7.73
C PRO A 48 22.73 -10.42 7.35
N GLY A 49 22.04 -11.05 8.31
CA GLY A 49 20.71 -11.63 8.19
C GLY A 49 19.55 -10.70 8.58
N ALA A 50 19.79 -9.43 8.94
CA ALA A 50 18.74 -8.49 9.35
C ALA A 50 17.88 -7.92 8.19
N HIS A 51 17.90 -8.57 7.03
CA HIS A 51 16.95 -8.33 5.94
C HIS A 51 15.95 -9.47 5.85
N ASP A 52 15.28 -9.77 6.96
CA ASP A 52 13.94 -10.33 6.83
C ASP A 52 13.01 -9.12 6.70
N HIS A 53 12.66 -8.79 5.45
CA HIS A 53 11.48 -7.95 5.19
C HIS A 53 10.25 -8.79 5.55
N HIS A 54 10.12 -9.15 6.83
CA HIS A 54 8.82 -9.40 7.40
C HIS A 54 8.10 -8.06 7.30
N HIS A 55 7.31 -7.92 6.24
CA HIS A 55 6.16 -7.04 6.26
C HIS A 55 5.48 -7.33 7.59
N HIS A 56 5.56 -6.34 8.48
CA HIS A 56 4.81 -6.37 9.73
C HIS A 56 3.34 -6.33 9.34
N HIS A 57 2.77 -7.49 9.01
CA HIS A 57 1.35 -7.77 9.06
C HIS A 57 0.95 -7.69 10.54
N HIS A 58 0.86 -6.45 11.04
CA HIS A 58 0.15 -6.13 12.26
C HIS A 58 -1.32 -5.75 11.97
N GLY A 59 -1.79 -6.00 10.74
CA GLY A 59 -3.20 -5.93 10.41
C GLY A 59 -3.84 -7.29 10.64
N GLU A 60 -5.00 -7.28 11.28
CA GLU A 60 -5.96 -8.38 11.23
C GLU A 60 -6.08 -8.86 9.77
N ASP A 61 -5.96 -10.18 9.55
CA ASP A 61 -5.98 -10.79 8.21
C ASP A 61 -7.38 -10.65 7.60
N HIS A 62 -7.67 -9.49 7.02
CA HIS A 62 -8.92 -9.22 6.30
C HIS A 62 -8.75 -9.62 4.83
N ASP A 63 -9.74 -10.33 4.29
CA ASP A 63 -9.79 -10.65 2.86
C ASP A 63 -10.13 -9.39 2.04
N ALA A 64 -9.46 -9.21 0.90
CA ALA A 64 -9.78 -8.14 -0.04
C ALA A 64 -10.98 -8.55 -0.92
N PRO A 65 -12.18 -7.98 -0.73
CA PRO A 65 -13.42 -8.49 -1.34
C PRO A 65 -13.46 -8.37 -2.86
N HIS A 66 -12.62 -7.52 -3.45
CA HIS A 66 -12.52 -7.30 -4.89
C HIS A 66 -11.17 -7.79 -5.47
N GLY A 67 -10.40 -8.56 -4.68
CA GLY A 67 -9.11 -9.12 -5.08
C GLY A 67 -7.99 -8.09 -5.23
N GLY A 68 -8.13 -6.92 -4.59
CA GLY A 68 -7.12 -5.87 -4.58
C GLY A 68 -6.20 -5.90 -3.37
N THR A 69 -5.44 -4.83 -3.20
CA THR A 69 -4.57 -4.60 -2.03
C THR A 69 -5.31 -3.75 -1.00
N LEU A 70 -5.38 -4.21 0.25
CA LEU A 70 -5.97 -3.46 1.36
C LEU A 70 -4.96 -2.49 1.99
N VAL A 71 -5.42 -1.27 2.27
CA VAL A 71 -4.71 -0.23 3.00
C VAL A 71 -5.54 0.15 4.22
N ALA A 72 -5.05 -0.19 5.41
CA ALA A 72 -5.72 0.15 6.67
C ALA A 72 -5.62 1.66 6.97
N LEU A 73 -6.74 2.26 7.38
CA LEU A 73 -6.85 3.71 7.60
C LEU A 73 -7.34 4.02 9.00
N GLY A 74 -6.67 4.97 9.65
CA GLY A 74 -7.11 5.51 10.94
C GLY A 74 -7.20 4.46 12.04
N GLU A 75 -6.12 3.69 12.28
CA GLU A 75 -6.10 2.61 13.27
C GLU A 75 -7.19 1.55 12.98
N HIS A 76 -7.22 1.04 11.74
CA HIS A 76 -8.15 -0.01 11.27
C HIS A 76 -9.65 0.38 11.37
N GLN A 77 -9.98 1.67 11.48
CA GLN A 77 -11.38 2.13 11.43
C GLN A 77 -12.02 1.93 10.06
N TYR A 78 -11.20 1.97 9.01
CA TYR A 78 -11.60 1.81 7.61
C TYR A 78 -10.49 1.10 6.84
N HIS A 79 -10.85 0.57 5.68
CA HIS A 79 -9.89 0.09 4.69
C HIS A 79 -10.16 0.77 3.34
N ALA A 80 -9.10 1.07 2.60
CA ALA A 80 -9.19 1.30 1.17
C ALA A 80 -8.69 0.04 0.44
N GLU A 81 -9.40 -0.44 -0.56
CA GLU A 81 -8.94 -1.53 -1.41
C GLU A 81 -8.61 -0.99 -2.80
N ILE A 82 -7.38 -1.23 -3.27
CA ILE A 82 -6.94 -0.90 -4.63
C ILE A 82 -7.00 -2.15 -5.49
N ALA A 83 -7.94 -2.21 -6.42
CA ALA A 83 -8.12 -3.32 -7.35
C ALA A 83 -7.70 -2.93 -8.77
N TRP A 84 -6.94 -3.81 -9.41
CA TRP A 84 -6.42 -3.67 -10.77
C TRP A 84 -7.19 -4.58 -11.72
N ASP A 85 -7.80 -4.03 -12.78
CA ASP A 85 -8.45 -4.83 -13.82
C ASP A 85 -7.57 -4.85 -15.07
N GLU A 86 -6.82 -5.94 -15.24
CA GLU A 86 -5.91 -6.17 -16.39
C GLU A 86 -6.61 -6.08 -17.75
N LYS A 87 -7.87 -6.53 -17.82
CA LYS A 87 -8.60 -6.63 -19.07
C LYS A 87 -9.14 -5.27 -19.49
N ALA A 88 -9.73 -4.54 -18.55
CA ALA A 88 -10.26 -3.20 -18.79
C ALA A 88 -9.14 -2.14 -18.81
N LYS A 89 -8.00 -2.44 -18.18
CA LYS A 89 -6.94 -1.49 -17.80
C LYS A 89 -7.51 -0.35 -16.96
N THR A 90 -8.13 -0.70 -15.84
CA THR A 90 -8.71 0.26 -14.90
C THR A 90 -8.18 0.02 -13.50
N ILE A 91 -8.05 1.09 -12.73
CA ILE A 91 -7.73 1.04 -11.32
C ILE A 91 -8.98 1.46 -10.55
N THR A 92 -9.35 0.68 -9.55
CA THR A 92 -10.52 0.94 -8.71
C THR A 92 -10.08 1.08 -7.26
N VAL A 93 -10.60 2.11 -6.59
CA VAL A 93 -10.48 2.28 -5.14
C VAL A 93 -11.85 2.05 -4.52
N TYR A 94 -11.93 1.07 -3.63
CA TYR A 94 -13.10 0.83 -2.78
C TYR A 94 -12.85 1.37 -1.38
N VAL A 95 -13.88 1.96 -0.77
CA VAL A 95 -13.87 2.44 0.62
C VAL A 95 -14.69 1.48 1.46
N LEU A 96 -14.05 0.87 2.46
CA LEU A 96 -14.59 -0.22 3.26
C LEU A 96 -14.55 0.11 4.77
N ASP A 97 -15.32 -0.64 5.56
CA ASP A 97 -15.33 -0.56 7.02
C ASP A 97 -14.06 -1.15 7.65
N GLY A 98 -13.99 -1.13 8.98
CA GLY A 98 -12.83 -1.61 9.74
C GLY A 98 -12.55 -3.10 9.60
N GLU A 99 -13.52 -3.88 9.10
CA GLU A 99 -13.35 -5.32 8.83
C GLU A 99 -13.13 -5.61 7.34
N ALA A 100 -13.03 -4.57 6.50
CA ALA A 100 -12.95 -4.67 5.04
C ALA A 100 -14.09 -5.47 4.37
N GLU A 101 -15.26 -5.58 5.02
CA GLU A 101 -16.39 -6.37 4.51
C GLU A 101 -17.47 -5.50 3.86
N LYS A 102 -17.68 -4.28 4.37
CA LYS A 102 -18.80 -3.43 3.96
C LYS A 102 -18.34 -2.15 3.33
N ALA A 103 -18.99 -1.79 2.24
CA ALA A 103 -18.85 -0.49 1.59
C ALA A 103 -19.18 0.67 2.55
N VAL A 104 -18.33 1.70 2.53
CA VAL A 104 -18.50 2.96 3.27
C VAL A 104 -18.60 4.10 2.25
N PRO A 105 -19.82 4.53 1.87
CA PRO A 105 -20.02 5.56 0.86
C PRO A 105 -19.61 6.95 1.37
N ILE A 106 -18.83 7.67 0.58
CA ILE A 106 -18.39 9.04 0.88
C ILE A 106 -19.05 10.05 -0.06
N ASP A 107 -19.19 11.30 0.41
CA ASP A 107 -19.73 12.42 -0.36
C ASP A 107 -18.60 13.05 -1.19
N ALA A 108 -18.28 12.41 -2.32
CA ALA A 108 -17.27 12.86 -3.26
C ALA A 108 -17.63 12.41 -4.68
N GLU A 109 -17.55 13.32 -5.65
CA GLU A 109 -17.74 13.01 -7.08
C GLU A 109 -16.46 12.42 -7.71
N GLU A 110 -15.30 12.75 -7.15
CA GLU A 110 -13.99 12.27 -7.57
C GLU A 110 -13.00 12.25 -6.41
N ILE A 111 -11.99 11.39 -6.52
CA ILE A 111 -10.77 11.40 -5.69
C ILE A 111 -9.55 11.53 -6.59
N VAL A 112 -8.45 12.03 -6.04
CA VAL A 112 -7.25 12.36 -6.82
C VAL A 112 -6.05 11.59 -6.27
N LEU A 113 -5.39 10.85 -7.16
CA LEU A 113 -4.06 10.28 -6.93
C LEU A 113 -3.01 11.32 -7.33
N ALA A 114 -2.06 11.58 -6.44
CA ALA A 114 -0.87 12.37 -6.72
C ALA A 114 0.37 11.46 -6.76
N ILE A 115 1.16 11.54 -7.84
CA ILE A 115 2.45 10.87 -7.99
C ILE A 115 3.56 11.92 -7.87
N GLY A 116 4.46 11.72 -6.92
CA GLY A 116 5.48 12.70 -6.53
C GLY A 116 5.02 13.65 -5.41
N ILE A 117 5.81 14.70 -5.16
CA ILE A 117 5.62 15.59 -3.99
C ILE A 117 5.48 17.05 -4.44
N GLY A 118 4.57 17.76 -3.79
CA GLY A 118 4.43 19.22 -3.93
C GLY A 118 3.67 19.64 -5.19
N LYS A 119 3.92 20.86 -5.64
CA LYS A 119 3.16 21.52 -6.72
C LYS A 119 3.37 20.88 -8.12
N ASP A 120 4.45 20.13 -8.27
CA ASP A 120 4.83 19.50 -9.53
C ASP A 120 4.40 18.02 -9.59
N ALA A 121 3.63 17.56 -8.59
CA ALA A 121 3.06 16.21 -8.59
C ALA A 121 2.11 16.01 -9.78
N GLU A 122 2.25 14.86 -10.43
CA GLU A 122 1.34 14.43 -11.47
C GLU A 122 0.04 13.97 -10.81
N THR A 123 -1.13 14.40 -11.32
CA THR A 123 -2.42 14.10 -10.71
C THR A 123 -3.33 13.34 -11.65
N HIS A 124 -4.00 12.31 -11.13
CA HIS A 124 -4.96 11.50 -11.87
C HIS A 124 -6.27 11.38 -11.09
N LYS A 125 -7.38 11.52 -11.81
CA LYS A 125 -8.72 11.51 -11.24
C LYS A 125 -9.33 10.11 -11.28
N PHE A 126 -10.00 9.74 -10.20
CA PHE A 126 -10.86 8.57 -10.11
C PHE A 126 -12.28 9.05 -9.90
N THR A 127 -13.18 8.71 -10.82
CA THR A 127 -14.57 9.18 -10.80
C THR A 127 -15.43 8.25 -9.94
N ALA A 128 -16.35 8.83 -9.16
CA ALA A 128 -17.34 8.08 -8.40
C ALA A 128 -18.16 7.15 -9.30
N LYS A 129 -18.30 5.89 -8.87
CA LYS A 129 -19.14 4.86 -9.48
C LYS A 129 -19.93 4.15 -8.38
N PRO A 130 -21.03 4.76 -7.88
CA PRO A 130 -21.78 4.22 -6.76
C PRO A 130 -22.14 2.74 -6.93
N GLN A 131 -22.16 2.02 -5.81
CA GLN A 131 -22.64 0.65 -5.69
C GLN A 131 -24.12 0.63 -5.29
N ASP A 132 -24.78 -0.53 -5.42
CA ASP A 132 -26.23 -0.66 -5.21
C ASP A 132 -26.69 -0.27 -3.80
N ASN A 133 -25.81 -0.37 -2.80
CA ASN A 133 -26.06 -0.03 -1.40
C ASN A 133 -25.50 1.35 -0.99
N ASP A 134 -24.96 2.11 -1.94
CA ASP A 134 -24.52 3.48 -1.66
C ASP A 134 -25.74 4.41 -1.57
N ALA A 135 -25.72 5.31 -0.59
CA ALA A 135 -26.76 6.32 -0.46
C ALA A 135 -26.68 7.34 -1.62
N ASP A 136 -27.83 7.91 -2.02
CA ASP A 136 -27.91 8.91 -3.08
C ASP A 136 -26.88 10.04 -2.90
N GLY A 137 -26.14 10.35 -3.97
CA GLY A 137 -25.10 11.38 -3.99
C GLY A 137 -23.76 10.96 -3.36
N LYS A 138 -23.64 9.72 -2.87
CA LYS A 138 -22.38 9.18 -2.32
C LYS A 138 -21.88 8.02 -3.15
N SER A 139 -20.60 7.70 -2.97
CA SER A 139 -19.96 6.56 -3.62
C SER A 139 -18.97 5.90 -2.68
N SER A 140 -18.97 4.57 -2.64
CA SER A 140 -17.93 3.75 -2.02
C SER A 140 -16.90 3.23 -3.02
N ARG A 141 -17.11 3.46 -4.33
CA ARG A 141 -16.22 3.00 -5.40
C ARG A 141 -15.81 4.15 -6.31
N PHE A 142 -14.53 4.23 -6.62
CA PHE A 142 -13.95 5.26 -7.47
C PHE A 142 -13.06 4.61 -8.53
N VAL A 143 -13.26 4.95 -9.79
CA VAL A 143 -12.63 4.24 -10.93
C VAL A 143 -11.90 5.24 -11.81
N THR A 144 -10.70 4.89 -12.24
CA THR A 144 -10.02 5.54 -13.38
C THR A 144 -9.84 4.55 -14.53
N SER A 145 -10.00 5.05 -15.74
CA SER A 145 -9.69 4.33 -16.99
C SER A 145 -8.51 4.95 -17.73
N ASP A 146 -7.67 5.70 -17.00
CA ASP A 146 -6.43 6.25 -17.52
C ASP A 146 -5.42 5.11 -17.78
N LYS A 147 -5.34 4.69 -19.05
CA LYS A 147 -4.43 3.62 -19.47
C LYS A 147 -2.96 4.01 -19.29
N ALA A 148 -2.61 5.28 -19.41
CA ALA A 148 -1.22 5.71 -19.23
C ALA A 148 -0.80 5.61 -17.76
N LEU A 149 -1.71 5.94 -16.84
CA LEU A 149 -1.50 5.68 -15.42
C LEU A 149 -1.38 4.19 -15.12
N PHE A 150 -2.31 3.38 -15.66
CA PHE A 150 -2.30 1.93 -15.48
C PHE A 150 -0.97 1.33 -15.95
N ASP A 151 -0.58 1.62 -17.19
CA ASP A 151 0.67 1.13 -17.78
C ASP A 151 1.89 1.67 -16.99
N LYS A 152 1.87 2.91 -16.47
CA LYS A 152 2.95 3.46 -15.64
C LYS A 152 3.23 2.63 -14.37
N PHE A 153 2.19 2.18 -13.67
CA PHE A 153 2.36 1.32 -12.50
C PHE A 153 2.88 -0.08 -12.84
N HIS A 154 2.58 -0.59 -14.04
CA HIS A 154 3.06 -1.90 -14.53
C HIS A 154 4.48 -1.84 -15.08
N ASP A 155 4.84 -0.74 -15.74
CA ASP A 155 6.16 -0.57 -16.37
C ASP A 155 7.26 -0.21 -15.35
N ASN A 156 6.87 0.19 -14.13
CA ASN A 156 7.80 0.60 -13.08
C ASN A 156 7.26 0.28 -11.69
N GLU A 157 7.79 -0.80 -11.09
CA GLU A 157 7.56 -1.28 -9.72
C GLU A 157 7.80 -0.22 -8.64
N SER A 158 8.66 0.77 -8.89
CA SER A 158 8.92 1.87 -7.95
C SER A 158 7.88 3.00 -8.03
N THR A 159 6.92 2.91 -8.94
CA THR A 159 5.84 3.90 -9.02
C THR A 159 4.95 3.78 -7.80
N SER A 160 4.85 4.87 -7.05
CA SER A 160 3.89 5.03 -5.97
C SER A 160 3.23 6.40 -6.05
N GLY A 161 2.03 6.50 -5.50
CA GLY A 161 1.34 7.77 -5.30
C GLY A 161 0.48 7.73 -4.05
N GLN A 162 -0.13 8.88 -3.74
CA GLN A 162 -1.02 9.01 -2.59
C GLN A 162 -2.36 9.58 -3.02
N ILE A 163 -3.43 9.01 -2.48
CA ILE A 163 -4.76 9.60 -2.48
C ILE A 163 -5.04 10.13 -1.07
N ASP A 164 -5.42 11.39 -0.99
CA ASP A 164 -5.95 11.98 0.24
C ASP A 164 -7.46 11.71 0.30
N LEU A 165 -7.85 10.55 0.84
CA LEU A 165 -9.21 10.04 0.81
C LEU A 165 -10.08 10.68 1.91
N PRO A 166 -11.13 11.46 1.58
CA PRO A 166 -12.01 12.04 2.59
C PRO A 166 -13.02 11.01 3.10
N ILE A 167 -13.06 10.78 4.42
CA ILE A 167 -14.09 9.98 5.07
C ILE A 167 -14.67 10.80 6.24
N GLY A 168 -15.90 11.27 6.06
CA GLY A 168 -16.53 12.19 7.00
C GLY A 168 -15.80 13.54 7.06
N LYS A 169 -15.28 13.91 8.23
CA LYS A 169 -14.55 15.18 8.45
C LYS A 169 -13.02 15.02 8.44
N LYS A 170 -12.55 13.80 8.19
CA LYS A 170 -11.13 13.44 8.20
C LYS A 170 -10.70 13.08 6.79
N THR A 171 -9.42 13.26 6.53
CA THR A 171 -8.76 12.83 5.31
C THR A 171 -7.70 11.81 5.71
N PHE A 172 -7.66 10.69 4.99
CA PHE A 172 -6.74 9.59 5.25
C PHE A 172 -5.83 9.42 4.04
N PRO A 173 -4.50 9.35 4.25
CA PRO A 173 -3.57 9.06 3.16
C PRO A 173 -3.70 7.58 2.77
N VAL A 174 -3.98 7.32 1.50
CA VAL A 174 -3.97 5.99 0.90
C VAL A 174 -2.78 5.94 -0.04
N VAL A 175 -1.77 5.13 0.30
CA VAL A 175 -0.65 4.87 -0.60
C VAL A 175 -1.12 3.89 -1.67
N VAL A 176 -0.88 4.24 -2.93
CA VAL A 176 -1.15 3.40 -4.09
C VAL A 176 0.19 2.97 -4.66
N ALA A 177 0.45 1.68 -4.63
CA ALA A 177 1.56 0.99 -5.27
C ALA A 177 1.00 -0.28 -5.93
N HIS A 178 1.70 -0.79 -6.94
CA HIS A 178 1.37 -2.07 -7.56
C HIS A 178 2.41 -3.08 -7.07
N ASP A 179 2.01 -3.95 -6.15
CA ASP A 179 2.86 -5.05 -5.71
C ASP A 179 2.77 -6.15 -6.77
N ASP A 180 3.90 -6.55 -7.34
CA ASP A 180 3.95 -7.65 -8.30
C ASP A 180 3.37 -8.90 -7.64
N HIS A 181 2.35 -9.48 -8.28
CA HIS A 181 1.95 -10.83 -7.96
C HIS A 181 3.14 -11.75 -8.27
N ASP A 182 3.75 -12.31 -7.23
CA ASP A 182 4.78 -13.35 -7.35
C ASP A 182 4.30 -14.40 -8.36
N HIS A 183 4.99 -14.43 -9.51
CA HIS A 183 4.95 -15.60 -10.36
C HIS A 183 5.64 -16.72 -9.59
N ASP A 184 4.83 -17.56 -8.97
CA ASP A 184 5.23 -18.85 -8.42
C ASP A 184 5.96 -19.60 -9.54
N HIS A 185 7.29 -19.58 -9.51
CA HIS A 185 8.10 -20.41 -10.39
C HIS A 185 7.92 -21.84 -9.92
N ASP A 186 6.90 -22.51 -10.47
CA ASP A 186 6.89 -23.96 -10.64
C ASP A 186 8.05 -24.34 -11.58
N GLU A 187 9.30 -24.18 -11.12
CA GLU A 187 10.38 -25.01 -11.61
C GLU A 187 10.08 -26.43 -11.12
N LYS A 188 9.33 -27.16 -11.95
CA LYS A 188 9.49 -28.61 -12.12
C LYS A 188 10.93 -28.86 -12.58
N GLY A 189 11.90 -28.60 -11.72
CA GLY A 189 13.25 -29.09 -11.83
C GLY A 189 13.18 -30.60 -11.68
N ASP A 190 13.29 -31.29 -12.81
CA ASP A 190 13.49 -32.72 -12.88
C ASP A 190 14.79 -33.09 -12.13
N HIS A 191 14.70 -33.25 -10.81
CA HIS A 191 15.75 -33.89 -10.03
C HIS A 191 15.69 -35.40 -10.27
N LYS A 192 16.28 -35.83 -11.40
CA LYS A 192 16.78 -37.19 -11.51
C LYS A 192 17.94 -37.36 -10.52
N HIS A 193 17.64 -37.93 -9.37
CA HIS A 193 18.66 -38.56 -8.53
C HIS A 193 19.11 -39.86 -9.21
N ASP A 194 20.13 -39.74 -10.06
CA ASP A 194 20.95 -40.90 -10.41
C ASP A 194 21.94 -41.17 -9.27
N GLU A 195 21.87 -42.40 -8.80
CA GLU A 195 22.55 -42.97 -7.65
C GLU A 195 24.09 -43.05 -7.84
N LYS A 196 24.81 -42.91 -6.72
CA LYS A 196 26.18 -43.41 -6.43
C LYS A 196 27.39 -42.56 -6.82
N GLY A 197 27.88 -41.81 -5.84
CA GLY A 197 29.28 -41.39 -5.70
C GLY A 197 29.77 -41.70 -4.28
N GLU A 198 30.46 -42.82 -4.13
CA GLU A 198 30.90 -43.41 -2.86
C GLU A 198 31.99 -42.56 -2.17
N HIS A 199 31.76 -42.26 -0.88
CA HIS A 199 32.78 -41.71 0.01
C HIS A 199 33.85 -42.78 0.32
N LYS A 200 35.10 -42.49 -0.05
CA LYS A 200 36.27 -43.31 0.26
C LYS A 200 36.59 -43.22 1.76
N HIS A 201 36.73 -44.39 2.40
CA HIS A 201 37.40 -44.55 3.68
C HIS A 201 38.44 -45.69 3.56
N ASP A 202 39.69 -45.27 3.56
CA ASP A 202 40.89 -45.82 4.21
C ASP A 202 41.06 -47.35 4.45
N GLU A 203 42.01 -47.89 3.69
CA GLU A 203 43.16 -48.72 4.07
C GLU A 203 43.09 -49.68 5.29
N LYS A 204 43.09 -51.01 5.02
CA LYS A 204 44.16 -51.99 5.38
C LYS A 204 43.69 -53.45 5.30
N GLY A 205 44.54 -54.32 4.74
CA GLY A 205 44.68 -55.71 5.21
C GLY A 205 44.46 -56.85 4.20
N GLU A 206 45.57 -57.47 3.79
CA GLU A 206 45.75 -58.91 3.49
C GLU A 206 45.34 -59.55 2.13
N HIS A 207 46.39 -59.88 1.36
CA HIS A 207 46.51 -61.06 0.46
C HIS A 207 46.69 -62.36 1.29
N PRO A 208 46.63 -63.61 0.76
CA PRO A 208 46.47 -64.07 -0.64
C PRO A 208 45.45 -65.24 -0.87
N SER A 209 45.28 -65.61 -2.15
CA SER A 209 44.73 -66.85 -2.77
C SER A 209 45.18 -68.18 -2.08
N PRO A 210 44.63 -69.41 -2.35
CA PRO A 210 44.17 -69.89 -3.67
C PRO A 210 43.04 -70.96 -3.75
N LYS A 211 42.72 -71.26 -5.03
CA LYS A 211 41.97 -72.40 -5.57
C LYS A 211 42.19 -73.71 -4.80
N LYS A 212 41.10 -74.44 -4.55
CA LYS A 212 41.09 -75.90 -4.52
C LYS A 212 40.54 -76.42 -5.84
N THR A 213 41.36 -77.15 -6.59
CA THR A 213 40.93 -78.15 -7.56
C THR A 213 41.48 -79.49 -7.09
N ASP A 214 40.59 -80.47 -7.06
CA ASP A 214 40.85 -81.86 -6.77
C ASP A 214 42.03 -82.47 -7.53
N LYS A 215 42.63 -83.45 -6.85
CA LYS A 215 43.36 -84.63 -7.35
C LYS A 215 44.89 -84.62 -7.24
#